data_AF-A0AAD7SQV1-F1
#
_entry.id   AF-A0AAD7SQV1-F1
#
_cell.length_a   1.000
_cell.length_b   1.000
_cell.length_c   1.000
_cell.angle_alpha   90.00
_cell.angle_beta   90.00
_cell.angle_gamma   90.00
#
_symmetry.space_group_name_H-M   'P 1'
#
loop_
_entity.id
_entity.type
_entity.pdbx_description
1 polymer ?
#
loop_
_entity_poly.entity_id
_entity_poly.type
_entity_poly.pdbx_seq_one_letter_code
_entity_poly.pdbx_strand_id
1 'polypeptide(L)'
;MERDASFAQRKAERATVRTHFRDKYRLPKNELDETQIQQAGDDIELPTELAKMIAEDNQEEEHKQSVFGQLASIQSVDLDQLKDKAQATLEDFKQSAEKCSIM
;
A
#
# COMPACT_ATOMS: atom_id res chain seq x y z
N MET A 1 -21.83 24.37 -13.26
CA MET A 1 -21.39 24.68 -11.88
C MET A 1 -20.69 23.48 -11.24
N GLU A 2 -21.35 22.34 -10.99
CA GLU A 2 -20.71 21.15 -10.38
C GLU A 2 -19.58 20.55 -11.25
N ARG A 3 -19.76 20.57 -12.57
CA ARG A 3 -18.71 20.18 -13.53
C ARG A 3 -17.48 21.09 -13.47
N ASP A 4 -17.70 22.40 -13.32
CA ASP A 4 -16.63 23.39 -13.33
C ASP A 4 -15.81 23.32 -12.04
N ALA A 5 -16.48 23.05 -10.91
CA ALA A 5 -15.84 22.79 -9.63
C ALA A 5 -14.96 21.52 -9.68
N SER A 6 -15.47 20.41 -10.23
CA SER A 6 -14.68 19.18 -10.38
C SER A 6 -13.50 19.33 -11.35
N PHE A 7 -13.64 20.16 -12.40
CA PHE A 7 -12.50 20.51 -13.27
C PHE A 7 -11.47 21.39 -12.56
N ALA A 8 -11.90 22.33 -11.73
CA ALA A 8 -11.01 23.17 -10.92
C ALA A 8 -10.21 22.32 -9.92
N GLN A 9 -10.88 21.39 -9.22
CA GLN A 9 -10.26 20.45 -8.30
C GLN A 9 -9.21 19.58 -9.00
N ARG A 10 -9.55 18.94 -10.12
CA ARG A 10 -8.60 18.11 -10.89
C ARG A 10 -7.40 18.88 -11.43
N LYS A 11 -7.59 20.16 -11.78
CA LYS A 11 -6.47 21.04 -12.19
C LYS A 11 -5.55 21.33 -11.01
N ALA A 12 -6.11 21.59 -9.84
CA ALA A 12 -5.37 21.86 -8.62
C ALA A 12 -4.62 20.60 -8.13
N GLU A 13 -5.24 19.43 -8.18
CA GLU A 13 -4.58 18.13 -7.94
C GLU A 13 -3.37 17.93 -8.85
N ARG A 14 -3.55 18.14 -10.16
CA ARG A 14 -2.44 18.03 -11.13
C ARG A 14 -1.36 19.07 -10.88
N ALA A 15 -1.73 20.30 -10.53
CA ALA A 15 -0.77 21.35 -10.17
C ALA A 15 0.05 20.96 -8.94
N THR A 16 -0.59 20.40 -7.91
CA THR A 16 0.06 19.91 -6.68
C THR A 16 1.09 18.81 -6.98
N VAL A 17 0.72 17.82 -7.79
CA VAL A 17 1.65 16.75 -8.22
C VAL A 17 2.85 17.34 -8.95
N ARG A 18 2.64 18.31 -9.86
CA ARG A 18 3.74 18.97 -10.57
C ARG A 18 4.64 19.78 -9.64
N THR A 19 4.09 20.49 -8.66
CA THR A 19 4.86 21.22 -7.65
C THR A 19 5.73 20.26 -6.84
N HIS A 20 5.16 19.14 -6.38
CA HIS A 20 5.90 18.12 -5.64
C HIS A 20 7.09 17.56 -6.44
N PHE A 21 6.91 17.24 -7.72
CA PHE A 21 8.01 16.77 -8.57
C PHE A 21 9.08 17.85 -8.79
N ARG A 22 8.70 19.12 -8.92
CA ARG A 22 9.67 20.21 -9.03
C ARG A 22 10.52 20.32 -7.78
N ASP A 23 9.91 20.27 -6.60
CA ASP A 23 10.64 20.32 -5.34
C ASP A 23 11.56 19.10 -5.19
N LYS A 24 11.06 17.89 -5.50
CA LYS A 24 11.83 16.63 -5.47
C LYS A 24 13.09 16.70 -6.33
N TYR A 25 13.01 17.29 -7.52
CA TYR A 25 14.12 17.39 -8.46
C TYR A 25 14.81 18.76 -8.46
N ARG A 26 14.49 19.65 -7.51
CA ARG A 26 15.05 21.01 -7.39
C ARG A 26 14.88 21.85 -8.66
N LEU A 27 13.76 21.68 -9.35
CA LEU A 27 13.41 22.46 -10.52
C LEU A 27 12.82 23.82 -10.12
N PRO A 28 12.92 24.85 -10.97
CA PRO A 28 12.28 26.13 -10.73
C PRO A 28 10.76 25.99 -10.56
N LYS A 29 10.22 26.75 -9.62
CA LYS A 29 8.78 26.84 -9.36
C LYS A 29 8.02 27.42 -10.56
N ASN A 30 6.71 27.16 -10.60
CA ASN A 30 5.84 27.65 -11.64
C ASN A 30 4.64 28.38 -11.03
N GLU A 31 4.60 29.69 -11.23
CA GLU A 31 3.54 30.60 -10.75
C GLU A 31 2.13 30.16 -11.20
N LEU A 32 2.01 29.58 -12.40
CA LEU A 32 0.72 29.09 -12.90
C LEU A 32 0.20 27.88 -12.12
N ASP A 33 1.11 27.08 -11.57
CA ASP A 33 0.73 25.93 -10.76
C ASP A 33 0.35 26.38 -9.34
N GLU A 34 1.07 27.36 -8.78
CA GLU A 34 0.73 27.96 -7.49
C GLU A 34 -0.65 28.64 -7.51
N THR A 35 -0.95 29.39 -8.57
CA THR A 35 -2.28 30.01 -8.73
C THR A 35 -3.41 28.99 -8.87
N GLN A 36 -3.20 27.87 -9.59
CA GLN A 36 -4.21 26.81 -9.72
C GLN A 36 -4.46 26.09 -8.39
N ILE A 37 -3.43 25.95 -7.57
CA ILE A 37 -3.53 25.38 -6.22
C ILE A 37 -4.35 26.32 -5.32
N GLN A 38 -3.97 27.61 -5.25
CA GLN A 38 -4.64 28.62 -4.43
C GLN A 38 -6.12 28.81 -4.82
N GLN A 39 -6.46 28.68 -6.11
CA GLN A 39 -7.84 28.81 -6.59
C GLN A 39 -8.78 27.69 -6.14
N ALA A 40 -8.26 26.51 -5.79
CA ALA A 40 -9.07 25.40 -5.30
C ALA A 40 -9.24 25.39 -3.77
N GLY A 41 -8.48 26.21 -3.04
CA GLY A 41 -8.43 26.22 -1.58
C GLY A 41 -7.26 25.40 -1.01
N ASP A 42 -7.15 25.35 0.32
CA ASP A 42 -5.96 24.83 1.02
C ASP A 42 -5.88 23.29 1.08
N ASP A 43 -6.99 22.56 1.00
CA ASP A 43 -6.98 21.09 1.09
C ASP A 43 -7.18 20.44 -0.27
N ILE A 44 -6.08 20.35 -1.03
CA ILE A 44 -6.01 19.50 -2.22
C ILE A 44 -5.55 18.11 -1.77
N GLU A 45 -6.52 17.23 -1.54
CA GLU A 45 -6.26 15.83 -1.24
C GLU A 45 -5.58 15.14 -2.43
N LEU A 46 -4.77 14.12 -2.13
CA LEU A 46 -4.16 13.29 -3.16
C LEU A 46 -5.29 12.57 -3.94
N PRO A 47 -5.25 12.55 -5.29
CA PRO A 47 -6.25 11.85 -6.08
C PRO A 47 -6.47 10.41 -5.60
N THR A 48 -7.72 9.99 -5.47
CA THR A 48 -8.11 8.70 -4.87
C THR A 48 -7.39 7.50 -5.48
N GLU A 49 -7.20 7.51 -6.81
CA GLU A 49 -6.47 6.45 -7.54
C GLU A 49 -5.00 6.37 -7.13
N LEU A 50 -4.33 7.52 -6.93
CA LEU A 50 -2.95 7.56 -6.47
C LEU A 50 -2.83 7.17 -5.00
N ALA A 51 -3.77 7.61 -4.16
CA ALA A 51 -3.83 7.20 -2.76
C ALA A 51 -4.01 5.68 -2.61
N LYS A 52 -4.85 5.08 -3.46
CA LYS A 52 -5.06 3.64 -3.50
C LYS A 52 -3.79 2.89 -3.94
N MET A 53 -3.13 3.34 -5.00
CA MET A 53 -1.88 2.73 -5.47
C MET A 53 -0.79 2.73 -4.38
N ILE A 54 -0.66 3.84 -3.64
CA ILE A 54 0.29 3.93 -2.52
C ILE A 54 -0.07 2.95 -1.39
N ALA A 55 -1.37 2.83 -1.07
CA ALA A 55 -1.81 1.91 -0.02
C ALA A 55 -1.54 0.44 -0.39
N GLU A 56 -1.77 0.07 -1.65
CA GLU A 56 -1.49 -1.27 -2.17
C GLU A 56 0.02 -1.56 -2.20
N ASP A 57 0.83 -0.62 -2.72
CA ASP A 57 2.30 -0.75 -2.73
C ASP A 57 2.86 -0.91 -1.30
N ASN A 58 2.38 -0.11 -0.34
CA ASN A 58 2.82 -0.22 1.05
C ASN A 58 2.48 -1.60 1.67
N GLN A 59 1.28 -2.13 1.39
CA GLN A 59 0.90 -3.47 1.87
C GLN A 59 1.76 -4.57 1.27
N GLU A 60 2.09 -4.47 -0.02
CA GLU A 60 2.97 -5.44 -0.69
C GLU A 60 4.39 -5.38 -0.12
N GLU A 61 4.93 -4.19 0.11
CA GLU A 61 6.26 -4.00 0.70
C GLU A 61 6.32 -4.46 2.16
N GLU A 62 5.28 -4.21 2.97
CA GLU A 62 5.16 -4.75 4.33
C GLU A 62 5.13 -6.29 4.32
N HIS A 63 4.39 -6.89 3.39
CA HIS A 63 4.34 -8.34 3.23
C HIS A 63 5.72 -8.91 2.86
N LYS A 64 6.47 -8.25 1.97
CA LYS A 64 7.84 -8.63 1.59
C LYS A 64 8.84 -8.47 2.74
N GLN A 65 8.70 -7.42 3.55
CA GLN A 65 9.57 -7.17 4.71
C GLN A 65 9.28 -8.11 5.88
N SER A 66 8.06 -8.64 5.99
CA SER A 66 7.70 -9.65 6.97
C SER A 66 8.56 -10.91 6.83
N VAL A 67 8.80 -11.61 7.94
CA VAL A 67 9.59 -12.86 7.98
C VAL A 67 9.03 -13.89 7.00
N PHE A 68 7.70 -13.96 6.85
CA PHE A 68 7.05 -14.84 5.87
C PHE A 68 7.35 -14.44 4.42
N GLY A 69 7.37 -13.14 4.10
CA GLY A 69 7.75 -12.65 2.77
C GLY A 69 9.23 -12.90 2.45
N GLN A 70 10.11 -12.75 3.44
CA GLN A 70 11.52 -13.09 3.31
C GLN A 70 11.75 -14.58 3.07
N LEU A 71 11.00 -15.45 3.77
CA LEU A 71 11.04 -16.90 3.56
C LEU A 71 10.47 -17.31 2.20
N ALA A 72 9.40 -16.65 1.75
CA ALA A 72 8.80 -16.86 0.43
C ALA A 72 9.74 -16.48 -0.73
N SER A 73 10.70 -15.57 -0.49
CA SER A 73 11.69 -15.14 -1.48
C SER A 73 12.84 -16.15 -1.68
N ILE A 74 12.96 -17.15 -0.80
CA ILE A 74 13.99 -18.19 -0.89
C ILE A 74 13.52 -19.26 -1.89
N GLN A 75 14.25 -19.42 -3.00
CA GLN A 75 13.91 -20.35 -4.11
C GLN A 75 13.74 -21.83 -3.69
N SER A 76 14.14 -22.20 -2.48
CA SER A 76 14.13 -23.58 -1.97
C SER A 76 13.11 -23.83 -0.85
N VAL A 77 12.27 -22.86 -0.48
CA VAL A 77 11.26 -23.04 0.57
C VAL A 77 9.90 -23.27 -0.08
N ASP A 78 9.50 -24.53 -0.17
CA ASP A 78 8.15 -24.92 -0.57
C ASP A 78 7.17 -24.68 0.60
N LEU A 79 6.48 -23.54 0.55
CA LEU A 79 5.52 -23.11 1.57
C LEU A 79 4.32 -24.06 1.68
N ASP A 80 3.95 -24.73 0.59
CA ASP A 80 2.85 -25.68 0.59
C ASP A 80 3.24 -26.92 1.39
N GLN A 81 4.46 -27.44 1.22
CA GLN A 81 4.97 -28.53 2.05
C GLN A 81 5.10 -28.16 3.53
N LEU A 82 5.51 -26.92 3.83
CA LEU A 82 5.58 -26.45 5.22
C LEU A 82 4.20 -26.38 5.85
N LYS A 83 3.21 -25.90 5.10
CA LYS A 83 1.80 -25.82 5.54
C LYS A 83 1.21 -27.21 5.76
N ASP A 84 1.42 -28.14 4.85
CA ASP A 84 0.94 -29.52 4.96
C ASP A 84 1.55 -30.22 6.18
N LYS A 85 2.86 -30.05 6.39
CA LYS A 85 3.55 -30.58 7.58
C LYS A 85 3.04 -29.94 8.86
N ALA A 86 2.84 -28.62 8.89
CA ALA A 86 2.31 -27.93 10.05
C ALA A 86 0.88 -28.40 10.38
N GLN A 87 0.01 -28.54 9.38
CA GLN A 87 -1.35 -29.05 9.56
C GLN A 87 -1.35 -30.50 10.06
N ALA A 88 -0.50 -31.37 9.50
CA ALA A 88 -0.35 -32.74 9.97
C ALA A 88 0.10 -32.79 11.43
N THR A 89 1.11 -31.98 11.80
CA THR A 89 1.59 -31.94 13.21
C THR A 89 0.54 -31.39 14.17
N LEU A 90 -0.31 -30.45 13.74
CA LEU A 90 -1.38 -29.91 14.57
C LEU A 90 -2.47 -30.96 14.82
N GLU A 91 -2.89 -31.69 13.77
CA GLU A 91 -3.83 -32.79 13.90
C GLU A 91 -3.26 -33.93 14.77
N ASP A 92 -1.98 -34.27 14.61
CA ASP A 92 -1.29 -35.25 15.47
C ASP A 92 -1.25 -34.79 16.93
N PHE A 93 -0.96 -33.50 17.18
CA PHE A 93 -1.00 -32.92 18.53
C PHE A 93 -2.41 -32.94 19.13
N LYS A 94 -3.43 -32.64 18.32
CA LYS A 94 -4.82 -32.64 18.75
C LYS A 94 -5.27 -34.06 19.11
N GLN A 95 -4.94 -35.05 18.28
CA GLN A 95 -5.19 -36.46 18.57
C GLN A 95 -4.41 -36.96 19.79
N SER A 96 -3.18 -36.49 19.99
CA SER A 96 -2.37 -36.81 21.17
C SER A 96 -2.97 -36.20 22.45
N ALA A 97 -3.42 -34.95 22.39
CA ALA A 97 -4.06 -34.25 23.49
C ALA A 97 -5.41 -34.87 23.86
N GLU A 98 -6.21 -35.29 22.88
CA GLU A 98 -7.47 -36.02 23.11
C GLU A 98 -7.24 -37.38 23.78
N LYS A 99 -6.17 -38.10 23.41
CA LYS A 99 -5.75 -39.35 24.05
C LYS A 99 -5.18 -39.16 25.46
N CYS A 100 -4.73 -37.95 25.81
CA CYS A 100 -4.18 -37.61 27.12
C CYS A 100 -5.24 -37.08 28.12
N SER A 101 -6.53 -37.09 27.75
CA SER A 101 -7.63 -36.69 28.64
C SER A 101 -7.96 -37.71 29.74
N ILE A 102 -7.24 -38.83 29.79
CA ILE A 102 -7.35 -39.86 30.82
C ILE A 102 -5.94 -40.22 31.33
N MET A 103 -5.36 -39.33 32.14
CA MET A 103 -4.46 -39.68 33.25
C MET A 103 -4.60 -38.64 34.35
#